data_AF-A0A6N7PRE2-F1
#
_entry.id   AF-A0A6N7PRE2-F1
#
_cell.length_a   1.000
_cell.length_b   1.000
_cell.length_c   1.000
_cell.angle_alpha   90.00
_cell.angle_beta   90.00
_cell.angle_gamma   90.00
#
_symmetry.space_group_name_H-M   'P 1'
#
loop_
_entity.id
_entity.type
_entity.pdbx_description
1 polymer ?
#
loop_
_entity_poly.entity_id
_entity_poly.type
_entity_poly.pdbx_seq_one_letter_code
_entity_poly.pdbx_strand_id
1 'polypeptide(L)'
;MYTNAGTLSFDLAEGLVRLGGEARLVVPASALMALWGGASPAARRVFARALGESIGRAAEKRLAAEGPDAPRGMLDASPEAALSELAAAWALAGLGALDIERWGRALVFVVAGSPLGGDGDELCEIALEGALATASGKGVRVVRLERVESRARFFVSSASATARMRAELARGTVWAEVLAELDRPAPRGDA
;
A
#
# COMPACT_ATOMS: atom_id res chain seq x y z
N MET A 1 -6.79 29.15 8.48
CA MET A 1 -7.78 28.11 8.82
C MET A 1 -6.97 26.84 9.00
N TYR A 2 -6.85 26.28 10.20
CA TYR A 2 -6.02 25.07 10.39
C TYR A 2 -6.68 23.92 9.61
N THR A 3 -5.96 23.32 8.67
CA THR A 3 -6.44 22.16 7.95
C THR A 3 -6.42 20.98 8.92
N ASN A 4 -7.59 20.43 9.27
CA ASN A 4 -7.71 19.20 10.08
C ASN A 4 -7.21 17.95 9.33
N ALA A 5 -6.48 18.12 8.23
CA ALA A 5 -6.00 17.05 7.37
C ALA A 5 -5.13 16.10 8.20
N GLY A 6 -5.56 14.85 8.32
CA GLY A 6 -4.81 13.82 9.04
C GLY A 6 -4.93 13.82 10.56
N THR A 7 -5.80 14.65 11.17
CA THR A 7 -6.10 14.53 12.61
C THR A 7 -7.10 13.41 12.86
N LEU A 8 -6.76 12.50 13.76
CA LEU A 8 -7.66 11.49 14.31
C LEU A 8 -8.38 12.04 15.55
N SER A 9 -9.71 12.02 15.56
CA SER A 9 -10.50 12.46 16.71
C SER A 9 -11.49 11.39 17.14
N PHE A 10 -11.70 11.33 18.46
CA PHE A 10 -12.68 10.48 19.12
C PHE A 10 -13.66 11.39 19.87
N ASP A 11 -14.91 11.41 19.40
CA ASP A 11 -16.02 12.01 20.11
C ASP A 11 -16.76 10.90 20.84
N LEU A 12 -16.41 10.70 22.11
CA LEU A 12 -16.98 9.62 22.92
C LEU A 12 -18.39 9.95 23.41
N ALA A 13 -18.79 11.23 23.41
CA ALA A 13 -20.14 11.64 23.78
C ALA A 13 -21.13 11.24 22.68
N GLU A 14 -20.75 11.46 21.41
CA GLU A 14 -21.57 11.12 20.24
C GLU A 14 -21.23 9.75 19.63
N GLY A 15 -20.22 9.05 20.15
CA GLY A 15 -19.78 7.74 19.65
C GLY A 15 -19.15 7.77 18.26
N LEU A 16 -18.48 8.86 17.89
CA LEU A 16 -17.93 9.07 16.56
C LEU A 16 -16.40 9.00 16.55
N VAL A 17 -15.84 8.35 15.53
CA VAL A 17 -14.41 8.41 15.20
C VAL A 17 -14.26 9.10 13.86
N ARG A 18 -13.34 10.07 13.77
CA ARG A 18 -13.08 10.80 12.53
C ARG A 18 -11.61 10.86 12.20
N LEU A 19 -11.27 10.77 10.92
CA LEU A 19 -9.93 11.03 10.40
C LEU A 19 -10.03 12.08 9.31
N GLY A 20 -9.42 13.24 9.51
CA GLY A 20 -9.51 14.34 8.54
C GLY A 20 -10.95 14.80 8.28
N GLY A 21 -11.83 14.68 9.29
CA GLY A 21 -13.26 14.97 9.19
C GLY A 21 -14.13 13.84 8.65
N GLU A 22 -13.55 12.82 8.01
CA GLU A 22 -14.27 11.65 7.50
C GLU A 22 -14.60 10.66 8.62
N ALA A 23 -15.83 10.14 8.64
CA ALA A 23 -16.24 9.13 9.62
C ALA A 23 -15.45 7.82 9.45
N ARG A 24 -15.05 7.23 10.57
CA ARG A 24 -14.28 5.97 10.63
C ARG A 24 -14.90 5.02 11.65
N LEU A 25 -14.58 3.74 11.50
CA LEU A 25 -14.99 2.69 12.42
C LEU A 25 -13.74 2.02 13.00
N VAL A 26 -13.77 1.75 14.30
CA VAL A 26 -12.79 0.89 14.96
C VAL A 26 -13.36 -0.51 15.00
N VAL A 27 -12.74 -1.43 14.26
CA VAL A 27 -13.22 -2.81 14.11
C VAL A 27 -12.15 -3.76 14.67
N PRO A 28 -12.51 -4.75 15.50
CA PRO A 28 -11.57 -5.79 15.93
C PRO A 28 -10.98 -6.51 14.71
N ALA A 29 -9.64 -6.68 14.68
CA ALA A 29 -8.96 -7.35 13.58
C ALA A 29 -9.50 -8.75 13.30
N SER A 30 -9.81 -9.53 14.35
CA SER A 30 -10.41 -10.85 14.22
C SER A 30 -11.80 -10.83 13.57
N ALA A 31 -12.62 -9.82 13.85
CA ALA A 31 -13.93 -9.66 13.24
C ALA A 31 -13.83 -9.30 11.76
N LEU A 32 -12.89 -8.40 11.41
CA LEU A 32 -12.57 -8.10 10.02
C LEU A 32 -12.08 -9.34 9.27
N MET A 33 -11.22 -10.15 9.89
CA MET A 33 -10.71 -11.38 9.26
C MET A 33 -11.78 -12.46 9.14
N ALA A 34 -12.72 -12.56 10.08
CA ALA A 34 -13.88 -13.45 9.94
C ALA A 34 -14.76 -13.02 8.76
N LEU A 35 -15.04 -11.72 8.63
CA LEU A 35 -15.78 -11.17 7.48
C LEU A 35 -15.03 -11.42 6.16
N TRP A 36 -13.73 -11.17 6.15
CA TRP A 36 -12.85 -11.40 4.99
C TRP A 36 -12.88 -12.87 4.57
N GLY A 37 -12.74 -13.79 5.53
CA GLY A 37 -12.80 -15.23 5.31
C GLY A 37 -14.12 -15.69 4.68
N GLY A 38 -15.25 -15.13 5.10
CA GLY A 38 -16.57 -15.43 4.54
C GLY A 38 -16.91 -14.71 3.22
N ALA A 39 -16.15 -13.69 2.82
CA ALA A 39 -16.44 -12.90 1.63
C ALA A 39 -16.02 -13.61 0.33
N SER A 40 -16.76 -13.36 -0.75
CA SER A 40 -16.39 -13.83 -2.08
C SER A 40 -15.11 -13.14 -2.59
N PRO A 41 -14.33 -13.76 -3.49
CA PRO A 41 -13.13 -13.12 -4.05
C PRO A 41 -13.40 -11.75 -4.71
N ALA A 42 -14.58 -11.57 -5.31
CA ALA A 42 -14.97 -10.29 -5.89
C ALA A 42 -15.23 -9.22 -4.80
N ALA A 43 -15.94 -9.58 -3.73
CA ALA A 43 -16.20 -8.68 -2.61
C ALA A 43 -14.91 -8.28 -1.89
N ARG A 44 -13.99 -9.24 -1.68
CA ARG A 44 -12.64 -9.00 -1.13
C ARG A 44 -11.88 -7.96 -1.93
N ARG A 45 -11.83 -8.11 -3.26
CA ARG A 45 -11.18 -7.14 -4.16
C ARG A 45 -11.81 -5.76 -4.09
N VAL A 46 -13.14 -5.67 -4.12
CA VAL A 46 -13.85 -4.38 -4.04
C VAL A 46 -13.54 -3.68 -2.72
N PHE A 47 -13.66 -4.40 -1.60
CA PHE A 47 -13.41 -3.86 -0.27
C PHE A 47 -11.95 -3.41 -0.09
N ALA A 48 -10.98 -4.30 -0.34
CA ALA A 48 -9.57 -3.99 -0.13
C ALA A 48 -9.09 -2.87 -1.07
N ARG A 49 -9.58 -2.83 -2.31
CA ARG A 49 -9.30 -1.73 -3.23
C ARG A 49 -9.86 -0.41 -2.72
N ALA A 50 -11.12 -0.37 -2.29
CA ALA A 50 -11.73 0.85 -1.74
C ALA A 50 -10.98 1.36 -0.49
N LEU A 51 -10.53 0.44 0.38
CA LEU A 51 -9.67 0.75 1.52
C LEU A 51 -8.34 1.37 1.06
N GLY A 52 -7.66 0.74 0.10
CA GLY A 52 -6.44 1.26 -0.51
C GLY A 52 -6.62 2.65 -1.11
N GLU A 53 -7.66 2.85 -1.91
CA GLU A 53 -7.97 4.16 -2.50
C GLU A 53 -8.25 5.24 -1.43
N SER A 54 -8.86 4.89 -0.30
CA SER A 54 -9.01 5.79 0.86
C SER A 54 -7.66 6.19 1.45
N ILE A 55 -6.74 5.23 1.62
CA ILE A 55 -5.36 5.48 2.09
C ILE A 55 -4.62 6.39 1.11
N GLY A 56 -4.70 6.11 -0.19
CA GLY A 56 -4.04 6.91 -1.22
C GLY A 56 -4.51 8.37 -1.23
N ARG A 57 -5.83 8.60 -1.18
CA ARG A 57 -6.40 9.96 -1.06
C ARG A 57 -5.95 10.66 0.22
N ALA A 58 -5.83 9.93 1.33
CA ALA A 58 -5.35 10.50 2.58
C ALA A 58 -3.88 10.92 2.48
N ALA A 59 -3.03 10.11 1.85
CA ALA A 59 -1.63 10.44 1.60
C ALA A 59 -1.48 11.68 0.70
N GLU A 60 -2.24 11.77 -0.40
CA GLU A 60 -2.24 12.94 -1.28
C GLU A 60 -2.64 14.22 -0.55
N LYS A 61 -3.72 14.18 0.23
CA LYS A 61 -4.18 15.34 1.02
C LYS A 61 -3.14 15.82 2.02
N ARG A 62 -2.34 14.92 2.56
CA ARG A 62 -1.28 15.25 3.52
C ARG A 62 -0.03 15.80 2.82
N LEU A 63 0.29 15.30 1.62
CA LEU A 63 1.37 15.83 0.79
C LEU A 63 1.07 17.23 0.24
N ALA A 64 -0.19 17.50 -0.08
CA ALA A 64 -0.66 18.77 -0.65
C ALA A 64 -0.68 19.93 0.37
N ALA A 65 0.33 20.02 1.25
CA ALA A 65 0.49 21.10 2.22
C ALA A 65 0.43 22.48 1.55
N GLU A 66 -0.02 23.50 2.27
CA GLU A 66 -0.14 24.85 1.72
C GLU A 66 1.23 25.53 1.66
N GLY A 67 1.69 25.88 0.45
CA GLY A 67 2.93 26.64 0.24
C GLY A 67 3.35 26.69 -1.23
N PRO A 68 4.15 27.69 -1.66
CA PRO A 68 4.58 27.83 -3.05
C PRO A 68 5.46 26.67 -3.54
N ASP A 69 6.17 26.00 -2.62
CA ASP A 69 7.08 24.88 -2.91
C ASP A 69 6.47 23.50 -2.59
N ALA A 70 5.18 23.45 -2.24
CA ALA A 70 4.54 22.19 -1.88
C ALA A 70 4.36 21.27 -3.09
N PRO A 71 4.61 19.96 -2.95
CA PRO A 71 4.31 18.99 -4.01
C PRO A 71 2.83 19.02 -4.37
N ARG A 72 2.52 19.02 -5.67
CA ARG A 72 1.12 18.99 -6.15
C ARG A 72 0.53 17.57 -6.15
N GLY A 73 1.36 16.57 -5.90
CA GLY A 73 0.98 15.16 -5.80
C GLY A 73 2.19 14.29 -5.50
N MET A 74 1.97 12.98 -5.35
CA MET A 74 3.02 12.06 -4.91
C MET A 74 4.19 11.93 -5.88
N LEU A 75 3.97 12.19 -7.18
CA LEU A 75 5.02 12.14 -8.20
C LEU A 75 5.92 13.38 -8.21
N ASP A 76 5.46 14.49 -7.64
CA ASP A 76 6.23 15.74 -7.55
C ASP A 76 7.02 15.81 -6.24
N ALA A 77 6.68 14.96 -5.27
CA ALA A 77 7.37 14.83 -3.98
C ALA A 77 8.67 14.03 -4.11
N SER A 78 9.61 14.24 -3.18
CA SER A 78 10.74 13.31 -3.06
C SER A 78 10.23 11.91 -2.66
N PRO A 79 10.94 10.82 -3.02
CA PRO A 79 10.56 9.48 -2.62
C PRO A 79 10.36 9.32 -1.11
N GLU A 80 11.20 10.00 -0.31
CA GLU A 80 11.13 9.99 1.15
C GLU A 80 9.87 10.68 1.68
N ALA A 81 9.52 11.84 1.12
CA ALA A 81 8.30 12.56 1.49
C ALA A 81 7.04 11.79 1.08
N ALA A 82 7.03 11.23 -0.14
CA ALA A 82 5.97 10.38 -0.64
C ALA A 82 5.76 9.15 0.25
N LEU A 83 6.83 8.45 0.61
CA LEU A 83 6.78 7.29 1.50
C LEU A 83 6.30 7.70 2.90
N SER A 84 6.79 8.81 3.46
CA SER A 84 6.39 9.29 4.78
C SER A 84 4.88 9.47 4.88
N GLU A 85 4.26 10.17 3.93
CA GLU A 85 2.81 10.42 3.99
C GLU A 85 1.97 9.18 3.66
N LEU A 86 2.44 8.32 2.75
CA LEU A 86 1.78 7.04 2.48
C LEU A 86 1.84 6.11 3.70
N ALA A 87 3.00 6.03 4.37
CA ALA A 87 3.20 5.23 5.56
C ALA A 87 2.36 5.75 6.74
N ALA A 88 2.26 7.07 6.90
CA ALA A 88 1.37 7.67 7.90
C ALA A 88 -0.10 7.31 7.64
N ALA A 89 -0.58 7.43 6.40
CA ALA A 89 -1.95 7.06 6.04
C ALA A 89 -2.22 5.55 6.21
N TRP A 90 -1.24 4.71 5.86
CA TRP A 90 -1.30 3.26 6.05
C TRP A 90 -1.40 2.87 7.53
N ALA A 91 -0.56 3.48 8.38
CA ALA A 91 -0.56 3.24 9.82
C ALA A 91 -1.88 3.71 10.46
N LEU A 92 -2.42 4.86 10.03
CA LEU A 92 -3.72 5.36 10.48
C LEU A 92 -4.90 4.45 10.07
N ALA A 93 -4.75 3.66 9.00
CA ALA A 93 -5.71 2.62 8.64
C ALA A 93 -5.57 1.35 9.50
N GLY A 94 -4.57 1.28 10.39
CA GLY A 94 -4.36 0.15 11.29
C GLY A 94 -3.73 -1.07 10.63
N LEU A 95 -3.08 -0.91 9.47
CA LEU A 95 -2.51 -2.01 8.68
C LEU A 95 -1.03 -2.31 9.02
N GLY A 96 -0.50 -1.73 10.10
CA GLY A 96 0.90 -1.86 10.52
C GLY A 96 1.79 -0.71 10.04
N ALA A 97 3.11 -0.91 10.10
CA ALA A 97 4.09 0.02 9.55
C ALA A 97 4.37 -0.30 8.08
N LEU A 98 4.57 0.74 7.27
CA LEU A 98 4.93 0.64 5.86
C LEU A 98 6.32 1.23 5.66
N ASP A 99 7.18 0.51 4.95
CA ASP A 99 8.54 0.93 4.60
C ASP A 99 8.88 0.49 3.17
N ILE A 100 10.06 0.88 2.67
CA ILE A 100 10.57 0.52 1.36
C ILE A 100 12.00 -0.04 1.44
N GLU A 101 12.23 -1.12 0.70
CA GLU A 101 13.55 -1.67 0.44
C GLU A 101 13.90 -1.44 -1.04
N ARG A 102 15.13 -0.97 -1.31
CA ARG A 102 15.64 -0.82 -2.68
C ARG A 102 16.46 -2.05 -3.05
N TRP A 103 16.04 -2.72 -4.12
CA TRP A 103 16.69 -3.90 -4.67
C TRP A 103 17.08 -3.61 -6.13
N GLY A 104 18.27 -3.05 -6.34
CA GLY A 104 18.63 -2.48 -7.64
C GLY A 104 17.68 -1.33 -8.00
N ARG A 105 17.01 -1.41 -9.15
CA ARG A 105 15.96 -0.46 -9.54
C ARG A 105 14.56 -0.85 -9.07
N ALA A 106 14.38 -2.03 -8.49
CA ALA A 106 13.11 -2.48 -7.95
C ALA A 106 12.83 -1.83 -6.59
N LEU A 107 11.58 -1.41 -6.41
CA LEU A 107 11.05 -0.95 -5.14
C LEU A 107 10.22 -2.07 -4.52
N VAL A 108 10.62 -2.51 -3.33
CA VAL A 108 9.90 -3.53 -2.54
C VAL A 108 9.32 -2.83 -1.33
N PHE A 109 8.00 -2.85 -1.19
CA PHE A 109 7.33 -2.34 -0.01
C PHE A 109 7.31 -3.39 1.08
N VAL A 110 7.44 -2.95 2.32
CA VAL A 110 7.44 -3.81 3.50
C VAL A 110 6.31 -3.40 4.41
N VAL A 111 5.42 -4.34 4.74
CA VAL A 111 4.43 -4.18 5.80
C VAL A 111 4.90 -4.94 7.03
N ALA A 112 5.15 -4.24 8.12
CA ALA A 112 5.61 -4.82 9.38
C ALA A 112 4.56 -4.67 10.48
N GLY A 113 4.41 -5.70 11.32
CA GLY A 113 3.52 -5.65 12.49
C GLY A 113 2.04 -5.50 12.16
N SER A 114 1.59 -5.94 10.97
CA SER A 114 0.17 -5.93 10.63
C SER A 114 -0.62 -6.81 11.60
N PRO A 115 -1.73 -6.32 12.19
CA PRO A 115 -2.56 -7.11 13.09
C PRO A 115 -3.34 -8.21 12.37
N LEU A 116 -3.31 -8.24 11.03
CA LEU A 116 -4.02 -9.21 10.21
C LEU A 116 -3.22 -10.50 9.96
N GLY A 117 -1.94 -10.53 10.34
CA GLY A 117 -1.06 -11.69 10.14
C GLY A 117 -0.89 -12.09 8.66
N GLY A 118 -0.51 -13.35 8.42
CA GLY A 118 -0.36 -13.89 7.06
C GLY A 118 -1.69 -14.01 6.30
N ASP A 119 -2.78 -14.29 7.00
CA ASP A 119 -4.12 -14.40 6.40
C ASP A 119 -4.61 -13.07 5.80
N GLY A 120 -4.09 -11.95 6.28
CA GLY A 120 -4.36 -10.61 5.76
C GLY A 120 -3.44 -10.14 4.63
N ASP A 121 -2.48 -10.96 4.18
CA ASP A 121 -1.53 -10.53 3.15
C ASP A 121 -2.21 -10.21 1.81
N GLU A 122 -3.28 -10.94 1.44
CA GLU A 122 -4.09 -10.66 0.23
C GLU A 122 -4.77 -9.28 0.34
N LEU A 123 -5.31 -8.95 1.51
CA LEU A 123 -5.91 -7.63 1.77
C LEU A 123 -4.84 -6.55 1.65
N CYS A 124 -3.67 -6.74 2.25
CA CYS A 124 -2.56 -5.79 2.19
C CYS A 124 -2.06 -5.60 0.74
N GLU A 125 -1.92 -6.67 -0.05
CA GLU A 125 -1.52 -6.61 -1.46
C GLU A 125 -2.47 -5.72 -2.27
N ILE A 126 -3.79 -5.97 -2.18
CA ILE A 126 -4.81 -5.24 -2.93
C ILE A 126 -4.95 -3.79 -2.43
N ALA A 127 -4.88 -3.58 -1.11
CA ALA A 127 -4.96 -2.24 -0.52
C ALA A 127 -3.74 -1.39 -0.90
N LEU A 128 -2.54 -1.97 -0.90
CA LEU A 128 -1.32 -1.29 -1.34
C LEU A 128 -1.40 -0.92 -2.83
N GLU A 129 -1.92 -1.82 -3.67
CA GLU A 129 -2.18 -1.52 -5.09
C GLU A 129 -3.11 -0.32 -5.26
N GLY A 130 -4.25 -0.32 -4.56
CA GLY A 130 -5.22 0.77 -4.60
C GLY A 130 -4.67 2.10 -4.09
N ALA A 131 -3.90 2.06 -3.00
CA ALA A 131 -3.28 3.24 -2.40
C ALA A 131 -2.26 3.88 -3.33
N LEU A 132 -1.35 3.09 -3.89
CA LEU A 132 -0.33 3.57 -4.82
C LEU A 132 -0.96 4.08 -6.12
N ALA A 133 -1.92 3.35 -6.69
CA ALA A 133 -2.57 3.75 -7.92
C ALA A 133 -3.34 5.07 -7.78
N THR A 134 -3.99 5.26 -6.63
CA THR A 134 -4.68 6.51 -6.30
C THR A 134 -3.69 7.63 -6.10
N ALA A 135 -2.73 7.46 -5.18
CA ALA A 135 -1.83 8.53 -4.79
C ALA A 135 -0.85 8.97 -5.89
N SER A 136 -0.50 8.07 -6.81
CA SER A 136 0.41 8.38 -7.91
C SER A 136 -0.32 8.67 -9.23
N GLY A 137 -1.64 8.46 -9.30
CA GLY A 137 -2.40 8.51 -10.56
C GLY A 137 -1.91 7.56 -11.66
N LYS A 138 -1.14 6.51 -11.31
CA LYS A 138 -0.54 5.58 -12.28
C LYS A 138 -1.06 4.17 -12.07
N GLY A 139 -1.24 3.44 -13.17
CA GLY A 139 -1.55 2.01 -13.11
C GLY A 139 -0.35 1.23 -12.60
N VAL A 140 -0.43 0.76 -11.36
CA VAL A 140 0.54 -0.18 -10.77
C VAL A 140 -0.11 -1.54 -10.53
N ARG A 141 0.73 -2.55 -10.28
CA ARG A 141 0.33 -3.84 -9.74
C ARG A 141 1.22 -4.19 -8.56
N VAL A 142 0.66 -4.96 -7.64
CA VAL A 142 1.35 -5.43 -6.44
C VAL A 142 1.32 -6.95 -6.39
N VAL A 143 2.42 -7.56 -5.95
CA VAL A 143 2.48 -8.99 -5.66
C VAL A 143 3.29 -9.21 -4.39
N ARG A 144 2.75 -10.00 -3.46
CA ARG A 144 3.46 -10.44 -2.27
C ARG A 144 4.60 -11.37 -2.67
N LEU A 145 5.80 -11.05 -2.21
CA LEU A 145 7.01 -11.84 -2.42
C LEU A 145 7.15 -12.92 -1.36
N GLU A 146 7.13 -12.50 -0.10
CA GLU A 146 7.33 -13.38 1.04
C GLU A 146 6.78 -12.75 2.32
N ARG A 147 6.64 -13.59 3.34
CA ARG A 147 6.49 -13.15 4.73
C ARG A 147 7.54 -13.87 5.56
N VAL A 148 8.31 -13.09 6.32
CA VAL A 148 9.25 -13.58 7.32
C VAL A 148 8.84 -12.94 8.64
N GLU A 149 8.40 -13.78 9.59
CA GLU A 149 7.85 -13.33 10.87
C GLU A 149 6.70 -12.31 10.68
N SER A 150 6.83 -11.13 11.29
CA SER A 150 5.85 -10.06 11.23
C SER A 150 5.97 -9.16 9.99
N ARG A 151 6.94 -9.42 9.09
CA ARG A 151 7.23 -8.59 7.91
C ARG A 151 6.80 -9.29 6.61
N ALA A 152 5.90 -8.65 5.86
CA ALA A 152 5.54 -9.07 4.51
C ALA A 152 6.16 -8.12 3.48
N ARG A 153 6.75 -8.68 2.41
CA ARG A 153 7.36 -7.94 1.31
C ARG A 153 6.44 -7.97 0.09
N PHE A 154 6.32 -6.84 -0.57
CA PHE A 154 5.47 -6.65 -1.75
C PHE A 154 6.25 -5.99 -2.86
N PHE A 155 6.32 -6.65 -4.02
CA PHE A 155 6.89 -6.06 -5.22
C PHE A 155 5.84 -5.23 -5.93
N VAL A 156 6.21 -3.99 -6.28
CA VAL A 156 5.35 -3.05 -6.99
C VAL A 156 5.95 -2.77 -8.35
N SER A 157 5.19 -3.02 -9.42
CA SER A 157 5.66 -2.77 -10.78
C SER A 157 4.51 -2.68 -11.79
N SER A 158 4.85 -2.79 -13.07
CA SER A 158 3.88 -2.92 -14.16
C SER A 158 3.13 -4.26 -14.10
N ALA A 159 2.02 -4.36 -14.83
CA ALA A 159 1.24 -5.59 -14.92
C ALA A 159 2.03 -6.77 -15.50
N SER A 160 2.91 -6.54 -16.48
CA SER A 160 3.74 -7.60 -17.06
C SER A 160 4.82 -8.08 -16.10
N ALA A 161 5.50 -7.17 -15.41
CA ALA A 161 6.55 -7.52 -14.46
C ALA A 161 5.99 -8.27 -13.23
N THR A 162 4.83 -7.84 -12.71
CA THR A 162 4.16 -8.53 -11.61
C THR A 162 3.57 -9.88 -12.01
N ALA A 163 3.03 -10.01 -13.22
CA ALA A 163 2.59 -11.31 -13.75
C ALA A 163 3.76 -12.29 -13.87
N ARG A 164 4.91 -11.83 -14.37
CA ARG A 164 6.15 -12.62 -14.42
C ARG A 164 6.60 -13.03 -13.02
N MET A 165 6.71 -12.08 -12.08
CA MET A 165 7.09 -12.37 -10.69
C MET A 165 6.17 -13.43 -10.06
N ARG A 166 4.84 -13.31 -10.24
CA ARG A 166 3.87 -14.29 -9.74
C ARG A 166 4.08 -15.69 -10.35
N ALA A 167 4.37 -15.77 -11.64
CA ALA A 167 4.63 -17.03 -12.32
C ALA A 167 5.95 -17.69 -11.85
N GLU A 168 6.99 -16.92 -11.56
CA GLU A 168 8.25 -17.43 -11.01
C GLU A 168 8.10 -17.91 -9.57
N LEU A 169 7.41 -17.13 -8.72
CA LEU A 169 7.10 -17.53 -7.35
C LEU A 169 6.28 -18.84 -7.30
N ALA A 170 5.31 -19.00 -8.21
CA ALA A 170 4.54 -20.23 -8.33
C ALA A 170 5.38 -21.45 -8.74
N ARG A 171 6.53 -21.22 -9.40
CA ARG A 171 7.52 -22.25 -9.74
C ARG A 171 8.52 -22.53 -8.61
N GLY A 172 8.43 -21.81 -7.49
CA GLY A 172 9.36 -21.93 -6.36
C GLY A 172 10.67 -21.17 -6.54
N THR A 173 10.78 -20.34 -7.57
CA THR A 173 11.96 -19.48 -7.78
C THR A 173 12.07 -18.46 -6.65
N VAL A 174 13.29 -18.23 -6.15
CA VAL A 174 13.55 -17.22 -5.12
C VAL A 174 13.34 -15.82 -5.73
N TRP A 175 12.46 -15.01 -5.13
CA TRP A 175 12.11 -13.69 -5.68
C TRP A 175 13.31 -12.76 -5.89
N ALA A 176 14.36 -12.86 -5.06
CA ALA A 176 15.57 -12.05 -5.19
C ALA A 176 16.29 -12.32 -6.53
N GLU A 177 16.29 -13.58 -6.99
CA GLU A 177 16.84 -13.96 -8.30
C GLU A 177 16.00 -13.38 -9.44
N VAL A 178 14.67 -13.41 -9.29
CA VAL A 178 13.73 -12.83 -10.26
C VAL A 178 13.92 -11.31 -10.36
N LEU A 179 14.09 -10.62 -9.23
CA LEU A 179 14.38 -9.18 -9.23
C LEU A 179 15.72 -8.87 -9.89
N ALA A 180 16.77 -9.65 -9.60
CA ALA A 180 18.08 -9.48 -10.23
C ALA A 180 18.03 -9.68 -11.76
N GLU A 181 17.16 -10.56 -12.24
CA GLU A 181 16.92 -10.73 -13.67
C GLU A 181 16.11 -9.57 -14.27
N LEU A 182 15.08 -9.08 -13.58
CA LEU A 182 14.28 -7.93 -14.02
C LEU A 182 15.08 -6.61 -14.06
N ASP A 183 16.13 -6.50 -13.24
CA ASP A 183 17.01 -5.33 -13.19
C ASP A 183 18.04 -5.29 -14.32
N ARG A 184 18.26 -6.42 -15.02
CA ARG A 184 19.20 -6.45 -16.15
C ARG A 184 18.70 -5.55 -17.28
N PRO A 185 19.58 -4.72 -17.89
CA PRO A 185 19.24 -3.95 -19.07
C PRO A 185 18.73 -4.88 -20.16
N ALA A 186 17.60 -4.55 -20.80
CA ALA A 186 17.19 -5.25 -22.01
C ALA A 186 18.37 -5.21 -23.01
N PRO A 187 18.72 -6.33 -23.66
CA PRO A 187 19.73 -6.29 -24.71
C PRO A 187 19.27 -5.26 -25.75
N ARG A 188 20.12 -4.27 -26.01
CA ARG A 188 19.89 -3.34 -27.12
C ARG A 188 19.79 -4.20 -28.37
N GLY A 189 18.61 -4.28 -28.97
CA GLY A 189 18.48 -4.87 -30.29
C GLY A 189 19.33 -4.04 -31.23
N ASP A 190 20.34 -4.66 -31.82
CA ASP A 190 21.09 -4.06 -32.92
C ASP A 190 20.11 -3.74 -34.05
N ALA A 191 20.04 -2.46 -34.40
CA ALA A 191 19.35 -1.94 -35.56
C ALA A 191 20.34 -1.82 -36.73
#